data_AF-M9R910-F1
#
_entry.id   AF-M9R910-F1
#
_cell.length_a   1.000
_cell.length_b   1.000
_cell.length_c   1.000
_cell.angle_alpha   90.00
_cell.angle_beta   90.00
_cell.angle_gamma   90.00
#
_symmetry.space_group_name_H-M   'P 1'
#
loop_
_entity.id
_entity.type
_entity.pdbx_description
1 polymer ?
#
loop_
_entity_poly.entity_id
_entity_poly.type
_entity_poly.pdbx_seq_one_letter_code
_entity_poly.pdbx_strand_id
1 'polypeptide(L)'
;MDYLKGQSVGVVALGIWMHRTSLSSMERTANSRPRVEGSGRSLLDSGSFINPVKGSPVRVSPFPWTIRHKRRRAIMVRLLRELVNGASINDLQRLLSDPDTGKKCGVSRIYSRIFFLEKILLAFERAKLQDWKAKEDASDRFSHMRIAHDDVVISVNWESRFDRRLTPLHCSVSADIRSGYVFRIDANFDPRVDPAAFFEEHYLDVAGQPRNIRKQYTQKSGKVVSAPLLHFQRPSGRFDEAAFFASADSSWRVFEEKLKKAYEEDISCGIDLPDDVQQGLWESGARRRVLNEIRNGYFGLVDTNRDHRGSFKGVVVKQTYTKAAHLACLRKMLPDGKITLVGEQEAAMVRVVPHIFRDLIREDKFEWFVMSFDKEASTPTNQSRIKKFEKAFEEFGEIQTRIVGEELPRWELLRRFCAAGLMPAVKTDSQDAVHPFPIANFQSAQFPQFWASSPVQHYGETEKTVGFPVLRSK
;
A
#
# COMPACT_ATOMS: atom_id res chain seq x y z
N MET A 1 -14.04 34.50 -0.77
CA MET A 1 -12.78 34.73 -1.49
C MET A 1 -11.91 33.51 -1.31
N ASP A 2 -11.87 32.73 -2.38
CA ASP A 2 -11.31 31.39 -2.49
C ASP A 2 -9.79 31.40 -2.55
N TYR A 3 -9.15 30.44 -1.87
CA TYR A 3 -7.95 29.70 -2.28
C TYR A 3 -7.43 28.90 -1.06
N LEU A 4 -8.00 27.73 -0.78
CA LEU A 4 -7.38 26.66 0.03
C LEU A 4 -8.20 25.36 -0.15
N LYS A 5 -8.34 24.90 -1.40
CA LYS A 5 -8.75 23.53 -1.74
C LYS A 5 -7.62 22.87 -2.52
N GLY A 6 -7.21 21.68 -2.07
CA GLY A 6 -6.38 20.76 -2.84
C GLY A 6 -4.87 21.02 -2.76
N GLN A 7 -4.26 20.77 -1.59
CA GLN A 7 -2.88 20.28 -1.60
C GLN A 7 -2.88 18.77 -1.39
N SER A 8 -2.38 18.10 -2.42
CA SER A 8 -2.00 16.70 -2.48
C SER A 8 -1.18 16.28 -1.27
N VAL A 9 -1.76 15.46 -0.39
CA VAL A 9 -1.07 14.78 0.73
C VAL A 9 -0.20 13.60 0.21
N GLY A 10 0.13 13.57 -1.08
CA GLY A 10 0.76 12.45 -1.77
C GLY A 10 2.30 12.40 -1.75
N VAL A 11 3.00 13.31 -1.07
CA VAL A 11 4.48 13.35 -1.11
C VAL A 11 5.14 13.50 0.28
N VAL A 12 4.38 13.68 1.36
CA VAL A 12 4.96 13.96 2.69
C VAL A 12 5.22 12.69 3.53
N ALA A 13 4.76 11.51 3.10
CA ALA A 13 5.00 10.26 3.84
C ALA A 13 6.38 9.60 3.59
N LEU A 14 7.22 10.16 2.71
CA LEU A 14 8.59 9.66 2.48
C LEU A 14 9.70 10.51 3.14
N GLY A 15 9.32 11.58 3.84
CA GLY A 15 10.24 12.57 4.36
C GLY A 15 9.81 13.07 5.72
N ILE A 16 10.05 12.29 6.77
CA ILE A 16 10.42 12.72 8.12
C ILE A 16 10.86 11.45 8.88
N TRP A 17 11.95 11.57 9.64
CA TRP A 17 12.50 10.56 10.56
C TRP A 17 13.57 9.57 10.04
N MET A 18 14.62 10.10 9.41
CA MET A 18 15.98 9.57 9.59
C MET A 18 16.80 10.57 10.40
N HIS A 19 16.92 10.34 11.72
CA HIS A 19 17.83 11.11 12.56
C HIS A 19 19.30 10.75 12.23
N ARG A 20 19.96 11.67 11.52
CA ARG A 20 21.33 12.24 11.67
C ARG A 20 22.58 11.40 12.01
N THR A 21 22.54 10.08 12.21
CA THR A 21 23.78 9.30 12.51
C THR A 21 24.35 8.54 11.30
N SER A 22 23.53 8.19 10.29
CA SER A 22 24.01 7.37 9.16
C SER A 22 24.74 8.15 8.05
N LEU A 23 24.47 9.45 7.88
CA LEU A 23 25.05 10.24 6.78
C LEU A 23 26.51 10.63 7.03
N SER A 24 26.92 10.80 8.29
CA SER A 24 28.30 11.18 8.66
C SER A 24 29.33 10.06 8.47
N SER A 25 28.87 8.80 8.37
CA SER A 25 29.70 7.62 8.11
C SER A 25 30.07 7.51 6.63
N MET A 26 29.19 7.91 5.71
CA MET A 26 29.47 7.84 4.27
C MET A 26 30.38 8.96 3.76
N GLU A 27 30.35 10.15 4.38
CA GLU A 27 31.13 11.31 3.92
C GLU A 27 32.64 11.19 4.20
N ARG A 28 33.05 10.50 5.28
CA ARG A 28 34.46 10.43 5.69
C ARG A 28 35.39 9.61 4.77
N THR A 29 34.85 8.89 3.78
CA THR A 29 35.66 8.07 2.85
C THR A 29 35.84 8.68 1.46
N ALA A 30 35.26 9.86 1.19
CA ALA A 30 35.23 10.45 -0.15
C ALA A 30 36.26 11.58 -0.39
N ASN A 31 36.90 12.11 0.66
CA ASN A 31 37.83 13.25 0.55
C ASN A 31 39.29 12.83 0.75
N SER A 32 39.89 12.30 -0.32
CA SER A 32 41.32 12.47 -0.59
C SER A 32 41.52 12.50 -2.11
N ARG A 33 41.90 13.68 -2.63
CA ARG A 33 42.24 13.89 -4.05
C ARG A 33 43.75 13.71 -4.25
N PRO A 34 44.16 13.19 -5.40
CA PRO A 34 45.21 13.85 -6.16
C PRO A 34 44.70 14.27 -7.55
N ARG A 35 45.33 15.34 -8.04
CA ARG A 35 45.10 16.03 -9.31
C ARG A 35 45.82 15.25 -10.42
N VAL A 36 45.14 14.92 -11.52
CA VAL A 36 45.80 14.52 -12.77
C VAL A 36 45.03 15.15 -13.94
N GLU A 37 45.75 15.99 -14.69
CA GLU A 37 45.36 16.55 -15.98
C GLU A 37 45.54 15.49 -17.08
N GLY A 38 44.65 15.47 -18.07
CA GLY A 38 44.78 14.59 -19.22
C GLY A 38 43.53 14.57 -20.09
N SER A 39 43.63 15.18 -21.27
CA SER A 39 42.65 15.22 -22.35
C SER A 39 42.46 13.84 -23.00
N GLY A 40 41.23 13.52 -23.44
CA GLY A 40 41.01 12.30 -24.23
C GLY A 40 39.57 11.84 -24.38
N ARG A 41 38.89 12.37 -25.41
CA ARG A 41 37.85 11.78 -26.28
C ARG A 41 36.62 11.06 -25.66
N SER A 42 35.47 11.61 -26.04
CA SER A 42 34.15 11.00 -26.20
C SER A 42 34.17 9.54 -26.67
N LEU A 43 33.52 8.67 -25.90
CA LEU A 43 33.04 7.34 -26.33
C LEU A 43 31.84 6.98 -25.43
N LEU A 44 30.73 7.68 -25.65
CA LEU A 44 29.40 7.29 -25.21
C LEU A 44 28.76 6.53 -26.39
N ASP A 45 29.06 5.24 -26.53
CA ASP A 45 28.12 4.32 -27.16
C ASP A 45 28.43 2.84 -26.93
N SER A 46 27.37 2.04 -27.12
CA SER A 46 27.24 0.58 -27.07
C SER A 46 26.90 -0.06 -25.71
N GLY A 47 25.79 -0.78 -25.72
CA GLY A 47 25.28 -1.58 -24.62
C GLY A 47 26.04 -2.88 -24.43
N SER A 48 25.98 -3.38 -23.20
CA SER A 48 26.13 -4.81 -22.89
C SER A 48 25.58 -5.04 -21.49
N PHE A 49 24.34 -5.49 -21.44
CA PHE A 49 23.86 -6.25 -20.29
C PHE A 49 24.57 -7.60 -20.36
N ILE A 50 25.34 -7.94 -19.33
CA ILE A 50 25.96 -9.26 -19.24
C ILE A 50 24.82 -10.27 -19.03
N ASN A 51 24.51 -11.06 -20.05
CA ASN A 51 23.72 -12.27 -19.92
C ASN A 51 24.56 -13.32 -19.17
N PRO A 52 24.01 -14.03 -18.16
CA PRO A 52 24.74 -15.08 -17.48
C PRO A 52 24.83 -16.31 -18.38
N VAL A 53 26.05 -16.65 -18.80
CA VAL A 53 26.36 -17.96 -19.39
C VAL A 53 26.36 -19.00 -18.28
N LYS A 54 25.54 -20.05 -18.42
CA LYS A 54 25.53 -21.23 -17.54
C LYS A 54 26.88 -21.95 -17.62
N GLY A 55 27.48 -22.27 -16.46
CA GLY A 55 28.34 -23.45 -16.34
C GLY A 55 29.84 -23.28 -16.08
N SER A 56 30.36 -22.13 -15.65
CA SER A 56 31.79 -22.01 -15.27
C SER A 56 31.99 -21.37 -13.89
N PRO A 57 32.95 -21.84 -13.07
CA PRO A 57 33.16 -21.35 -11.72
C PRO A 57 33.66 -19.90 -11.77
N VAL A 58 32.87 -18.99 -11.18
CA VAL A 58 33.23 -17.57 -11.10
C VAL A 58 34.41 -17.43 -10.13
N ARG A 59 35.62 -17.31 -10.68
CA ARG A 59 36.76 -16.72 -9.98
C ARG A 59 36.39 -15.27 -9.64
N VAL A 60 36.08 -15.02 -8.37
CA VAL A 60 35.93 -13.65 -7.86
C VAL A 60 37.31 -13.02 -7.84
N SER A 61 37.66 -12.25 -8.88
CA SER A 61 38.84 -11.39 -8.83
C SER A 61 38.50 -10.11 -8.05
N PRO A 62 39.38 -9.65 -7.15
CA PRO A 62 39.17 -8.42 -6.40
C PRO A 62 39.51 -7.23 -7.31
N PHE A 63 38.54 -6.75 -8.10
CA PHE A 63 38.73 -5.55 -8.92
C PHE A 63 38.67 -4.28 -8.05
N PRO A 64 39.60 -3.30 -8.24
CA PRO A 64 39.53 -2.01 -7.57
C PRO A 64 38.25 -1.24 -7.94
N TRP A 65 37.62 -0.62 -6.95
CA TRP A 65 36.43 0.22 -7.09
C TRP A 65 36.63 1.35 -8.11
N THR A 66 36.23 1.14 -9.37
CA THR A 66 36.49 2.10 -10.45
C THR A 66 35.77 3.45 -10.23
N ILE A 67 36.35 4.53 -10.76
CA ILE A 67 35.81 5.91 -10.74
C ILE A 67 34.34 5.96 -11.24
N ARG A 68 33.99 5.07 -12.19
CA ARG A 68 32.65 4.92 -12.74
C ARG A 68 31.62 4.50 -11.67
N HIS A 69 31.99 3.62 -10.74
CA HIS A 69 31.13 3.24 -9.62
C HIS A 69 30.94 4.37 -8.61
N LYS A 70 32.00 5.13 -8.30
CA LYS A 70 31.91 6.29 -7.40
C LYS A 70 30.98 7.38 -7.97
N ARG A 71 31.12 7.73 -9.26
CA ARG A 71 30.25 8.70 -9.94
C ARG A 71 28.80 8.23 -9.99
N ARG A 72 28.55 6.95 -10.27
CA ARG A 72 27.20 6.37 -10.28
C ARG A 72 26.56 6.42 -8.89
N ARG A 73 27.30 6.10 -7.82
CA ARG A 73 26.82 6.18 -6.43
C ARG A 73 26.45 7.62 -6.05
N ALA A 74 27.29 8.60 -6.37
CA ALA A 74 27.02 10.01 -6.07
C ALA A 74 25.71 10.49 -6.73
N ILE A 75 25.47 10.10 -7.98
CA ILE A 75 24.22 10.43 -8.69
C ILE A 75 23.01 9.76 -8.03
N MET A 76 23.11 8.49 -7.63
CA MET A 76 22.01 7.79 -6.95
C MET A 76 21.69 8.41 -5.57
N VAL A 77 22.71 8.79 -4.79
CA VAL A 77 22.52 9.46 -3.49
C VAL A 77 21.85 10.83 -3.68
N ARG A 78 22.28 11.60 -4.68
CA ARG A 78 21.66 12.89 -4.99
C ARG A 78 20.20 12.72 -5.43
N LEU A 79 19.93 11.75 -6.31
CA LEU A 79 18.57 11.43 -6.73
C LEU A 79 17.68 11.05 -5.53
N LEU A 80 18.17 10.19 -4.64
CA LEU A 80 17.45 9.80 -3.43
C LEU A 80 17.14 11.02 -2.54
N ARG A 81 18.12 11.91 -2.34
CA ARG A 81 17.93 13.14 -1.55
C ARG A 81 16.83 14.03 -2.15
N GLU A 82 16.84 14.24 -3.46
CA GLU A 82 15.81 15.04 -4.13
C GLU A 82 14.43 14.37 -4.01
N LEU A 83 14.34 13.05 -4.17
CA LEU A 83 13.08 12.31 -4.00
C LEU A 83 12.51 12.45 -2.58
N VAL A 84 13.35 12.31 -1.55
CA VAL A 84 12.95 12.47 -0.14
C VAL A 84 12.48 13.90 0.15
N ASN A 85 13.02 14.89 -0.54
CA ASN A 85 12.63 16.30 -0.41
C ASN A 85 11.43 16.67 -1.31
N GLY A 86 10.78 15.69 -1.96
CA GLY A 86 9.58 15.91 -2.75
C GLY A 86 9.80 16.55 -4.12
N ALA A 87 11.00 16.38 -4.72
CA ALA A 87 11.29 16.89 -6.05
C ALA A 87 10.33 16.35 -7.12
N SER A 88 9.89 17.23 -8.03
CA SER A 88 9.05 16.83 -9.16
C SER A 88 9.86 16.08 -10.24
N ILE A 89 9.19 15.32 -11.11
CA ILE A 89 9.86 14.65 -12.24
C ILE A 89 10.65 15.64 -13.11
N ASN A 90 10.15 16.87 -13.27
CA ASN A 90 10.84 17.91 -14.04
C ASN A 90 12.14 18.37 -13.35
N ASP A 91 12.14 18.45 -12.02
CA ASP A 91 13.33 18.78 -11.24
C ASP A 91 14.35 17.65 -11.33
N LEU A 92 13.89 16.39 -11.28
CA LEU A 92 14.74 15.22 -11.50
C LEU A 92 15.32 15.17 -12.92
N GLN A 93 14.58 15.62 -13.93
CA GLN A 93 15.10 15.75 -15.30
C GLN A 93 16.24 16.74 -15.37
N ARG A 94 16.11 17.91 -14.73
CA ARG A 94 17.16 18.93 -14.65
C ARG A 94 18.38 18.42 -13.90
N LEU A 95 18.16 17.74 -12.77
CA LEU A 95 19.21 17.14 -11.94
C LEU A 95 20.07 16.13 -12.73
N LEU A 96 19.41 15.36 -13.61
CA LEU A 96 20.02 14.27 -14.36
C LEU A 96 20.38 14.64 -15.80
N SER A 97 20.22 15.91 -16.17
CA SER A 97 20.67 16.41 -17.47
C SER A 97 22.16 16.17 -17.65
N ASP A 98 22.52 15.90 -18.90
CA ASP A 98 23.93 15.77 -19.27
C ASP A 98 24.63 17.14 -19.08
N PRO A 99 25.73 17.20 -18.31
CA PRO A 99 26.39 18.46 -18.00
C PRO A 99 27.09 19.09 -19.21
N ASP A 100 27.47 18.27 -20.20
CA ASP A 100 28.26 18.71 -21.35
C ASP A 100 27.35 19.12 -22.51
N THR A 101 26.21 18.44 -22.68
CA THR A 101 25.26 18.71 -23.78
C THR A 101 23.98 19.43 -23.34
N GLY A 102 23.73 19.57 -22.03
CA GLY A 102 22.48 20.11 -21.48
C GLY A 102 21.24 19.26 -21.78
N LYS A 103 21.40 18.11 -22.43
CA LYS A 103 20.29 17.27 -22.88
C LYS A 103 19.55 16.69 -21.67
N LYS A 104 18.24 16.93 -21.62
CA LYS A 104 17.37 16.43 -20.55
C LYS A 104 17.37 14.91 -20.51
N CYS A 105 17.42 14.37 -19.29
CA CYS A 105 17.27 12.93 -19.08
C CYS A 105 15.85 12.49 -19.49
N GLY A 106 15.75 11.45 -20.32
CA GLY A 106 14.46 10.87 -20.69
C GLY A 106 13.71 10.33 -19.46
N VAL A 107 12.39 10.51 -19.43
CA VAL A 107 11.53 10.12 -18.29
C VAL A 107 11.67 8.62 -17.96
N SER A 108 11.74 7.75 -18.98
CA SER A 108 11.97 6.31 -18.79
C SER A 108 13.26 6.00 -18.00
N ARG A 109 14.32 6.77 -18.23
CA ARG A 109 15.60 6.61 -17.53
C ARG A 109 15.51 7.09 -16.08
N ILE A 110 14.65 8.06 -15.77
CA ILE A 110 14.37 8.49 -14.40
C ILE A 110 13.65 7.37 -13.65
N TYR A 111 12.55 6.87 -14.20
CA TYR A 111 11.82 5.75 -13.59
C TYR A 111 12.70 4.52 -13.39
N SER A 112 13.53 4.17 -14.38
CA SER A 112 14.50 3.07 -14.25
C SER A 112 15.46 3.25 -13.05
N ARG A 113 15.86 4.49 -12.75
CA ARG A 113 16.71 4.79 -11.59
C ARG A 113 15.92 4.77 -10.28
N ILE A 114 14.67 5.24 -10.29
CA ILE A 114 13.77 5.15 -9.14
C ILE A 114 13.53 3.67 -8.77
N PHE A 115 13.17 2.82 -9.74
CA PHE A 115 12.98 1.38 -9.51
C PHE A 115 14.26 0.69 -9.04
N PHE A 116 15.42 1.11 -9.54
CA PHE A 116 16.70 0.61 -9.03
C PHE A 116 16.93 1.02 -7.56
N LEU A 117 16.66 2.28 -7.20
CA LEU A 117 16.75 2.77 -5.82
C LEU A 117 15.78 2.02 -4.90
N GLU A 118 14.53 1.90 -5.30
CA GLU A 118 13.50 1.14 -4.58
C GLU A 118 13.98 -0.29 -4.29
N LYS A 119 14.46 -1.01 -5.31
CA LYS A 119 14.98 -2.37 -5.14
C LYS A 119 16.13 -2.45 -4.13
N ILE A 120 17.05 -1.48 -4.15
CA ILE A 120 18.17 -1.41 -3.20
C ILE A 120 17.68 -1.12 -1.79
N LEU A 121 16.76 -0.16 -1.63
CA LEU A 121 16.20 0.24 -0.34
C LEU A 121 15.41 -0.90 0.30
N LEU A 122 14.55 -1.58 -0.46
CA LEU A 122 13.80 -2.76 0.01
C LEU A 122 14.73 -3.90 0.41
N ALA A 123 15.81 -4.13 -0.35
CA ALA A 123 16.80 -5.15 0.01
C ALA A 123 17.53 -4.79 1.31
N PHE A 124 17.90 -3.52 1.48
CA PHE A 124 18.53 -3.03 2.71
C PHE A 124 17.60 -3.12 3.91
N GLU A 125 16.35 -2.68 3.78
CA GLU A 125 15.31 -2.76 4.80
C GLU A 125 15.11 -4.21 5.26
N ARG A 126 14.93 -5.15 4.32
CA ARG A 126 14.76 -6.58 4.63
C ARG A 126 15.96 -7.13 5.41
N ALA A 127 17.18 -6.81 5.00
CA ALA A 127 18.38 -7.24 5.71
C ALA A 127 18.44 -6.66 7.14
N LYS A 128 18.11 -5.37 7.31
CA LYS A 128 18.12 -4.73 8.63
C LYS A 128 17.02 -5.20 9.55
N LEU A 129 15.82 -5.46 9.03
CA LEU A 129 14.73 -6.05 9.80
C LEU A 129 15.05 -7.48 10.21
N GLN A 130 15.70 -8.26 9.33
CA GLN A 130 16.15 -9.61 9.68
C GLN A 130 17.23 -9.59 10.77
N ASP A 131 18.24 -8.72 10.65
CA ASP A 131 19.27 -8.53 11.69
C ASP A 131 18.67 -8.10 13.02
N TRP A 132 17.69 -7.18 12.99
CA TRP A 132 17.00 -6.69 14.18
C TRP A 132 16.16 -7.78 14.83
N LYS A 133 15.33 -8.47 14.05
CA LYS A 133 14.51 -9.60 14.53
C LYS A 133 15.38 -10.66 15.20
N ALA A 134 16.46 -11.10 14.53
CA ALA A 134 17.36 -12.11 15.09
C ALA A 134 17.99 -11.68 16.43
N LYS A 135 18.28 -10.39 16.61
CA LYS A 135 18.82 -9.86 17.87
C LYS A 135 17.78 -9.83 18.98
N GLU A 136 16.54 -9.44 18.68
CA GLU A 136 15.46 -9.45 19.66
C GLU A 136 15.07 -10.87 20.04
N ASP A 137 14.96 -11.79 19.07
CA ASP A 137 14.65 -13.21 19.29
C ASP A 137 15.75 -13.92 20.10
N ALA A 138 17.02 -13.55 19.91
CA ALA A 138 18.14 -14.07 20.70
C ALA A 138 18.27 -13.42 22.08
N SER A 139 17.48 -12.37 22.37
CA SER A 139 17.51 -11.73 23.68
C SER A 139 16.57 -12.47 24.63
N ASP A 140 17.00 -12.70 25.87
CA ASP A 140 16.14 -13.28 26.92
C ASP A 140 15.06 -12.29 27.42
N ARG A 141 14.88 -11.14 26.73
CA ARG A 141 13.94 -10.11 27.13
C ARG A 141 12.57 -10.41 26.50
N PHE A 142 11.53 -10.25 27.30
CA PHE A 142 10.16 -10.31 26.79
C PHE A 142 9.93 -9.19 25.76
N SER A 143 9.64 -9.58 24.52
CA SER A 143 9.30 -8.65 23.45
C SER A 143 7.79 -8.36 23.44
N HIS A 144 7.43 -7.08 23.45
CA HIS A 144 6.05 -6.62 23.30
C HIS A 144 5.98 -5.51 22.25
N MET A 145 5.49 -5.87 21.07
CA MET A 145 5.29 -4.95 19.95
C MET A 145 3.90 -4.32 20.03
N ARG A 146 3.82 -2.99 19.92
CA ARG A 146 2.56 -2.24 19.91
C ARG A 146 2.44 -1.54 18.57
N ILE A 147 1.47 -1.96 17.77
CA ILE A 147 1.43 -1.64 16.36
C ILE A 147 0.16 -0.87 16.07
N ALA A 148 0.29 0.30 15.45
CA ALA A 148 -0.80 1.02 14.84
C ALA A 148 -0.96 0.54 13.40
N HIS A 149 -2.19 0.21 13.02
CA HIS A 149 -2.59 -0.13 11.66
C HIS A 149 -3.59 0.89 11.15
N ASP A 150 -3.36 1.38 9.93
CA ASP A 150 -4.21 2.37 9.28
C ASP A 150 -4.27 2.13 7.76
N ASP A 151 -5.26 2.75 7.12
CA ASP A 151 -5.42 2.78 5.67
C ASP A 151 -5.14 4.17 5.10
N VAL A 152 -4.25 4.22 4.12
CA VAL A 152 -3.95 5.44 3.38
C VAL A 152 -4.44 5.29 1.95
N VAL A 153 -5.16 6.28 1.43
CA VAL A 153 -5.54 6.32 0.02
C VAL A 153 -4.60 7.24 -0.75
N ILE A 154 -3.85 6.68 -1.68
CA ILE A 154 -2.96 7.41 -2.57
C ILE A 154 -3.64 7.50 -3.93
N SER A 155 -3.96 8.72 -4.36
CA SER A 155 -4.51 8.96 -5.69
C SER A 155 -3.40 9.14 -6.71
N VAL A 156 -3.45 8.35 -7.77
CA VAL A 156 -2.42 8.32 -8.80
C VAL A 156 -3.01 8.62 -10.18
N ASN A 157 -2.41 9.56 -10.90
CA ASN A 157 -2.72 9.82 -12.30
C ASN A 157 -1.75 9.03 -13.17
N TRP A 158 -2.23 7.98 -13.84
CA TRP A 158 -1.33 7.03 -14.49
C TRP A 158 -1.55 6.87 -16.01
N GLU A 159 -2.70 7.22 -16.59
CA GLU A 159 -3.09 6.65 -17.90
C GLU A 159 -2.49 7.34 -19.10
N SER A 160 -2.64 8.66 -19.20
CA SER A 160 -2.02 9.42 -20.29
C SER A 160 -2.03 10.91 -19.98
N ARG A 161 -1.39 11.72 -20.83
CA ARG A 161 -1.53 13.18 -20.76
C ARG A 161 -2.98 13.64 -21.08
N PHE A 162 -3.72 12.81 -21.80
CA PHE A 162 -5.08 13.10 -22.28
C PHE A 162 -6.15 12.69 -21.26
N ASP A 163 -5.91 11.62 -20.51
CA ASP A 163 -6.77 11.19 -19.40
C ASP A 163 -6.15 11.59 -18.05
N ARG A 164 -6.79 12.55 -17.38
CA ARG A 164 -6.34 13.08 -16.08
C ARG A 164 -7.05 12.44 -14.89
N ARG A 165 -7.85 11.38 -15.10
CA ARG A 165 -8.57 10.72 -14.01
C ARG A 165 -7.59 10.07 -13.03
N LEU A 166 -7.88 10.21 -11.74
CA LEU A 166 -7.08 9.65 -10.65
C LEU A 166 -7.59 8.26 -10.27
N THR A 167 -6.69 7.28 -10.23
CA THR A 167 -6.94 5.96 -9.67
C THR A 167 -6.58 5.97 -8.19
N PRO A 168 -7.53 5.71 -7.27
CA PRO A 168 -7.20 5.58 -5.85
C PRO A 168 -6.58 4.20 -5.59
N LEU A 169 -5.39 4.19 -5.01
CA LEU A 169 -4.80 2.99 -4.41
C LEU A 169 -5.01 3.03 -2.92
N HIS A 170 -5.59 1.97 -2.40
CA HIS A 170 -5.72 1.76 -0.96
C HIS A 170 -4.46 1.06 -0.46
N CYS A 171 -3.82 1.67 0.52
CA CYS A 171 -2.58 1.20 1.10
C CYS A 171 -2.83 0.81 2.55
N SER A 172 -2.49 -0.43 2.90
CA SER A 172 -2.45 -0.87 4.28
C SER A 172 -1.10 -0.50 4.89
N VAL A 173 -1.12 0.17 6.04
CA VAL A 173 0.07 0.70 6.71
C VAL A 173 0.16 0.15 8.13
N SER A 174 1.36 -0.20 8.57
CA SER A 174 1.61 -0.57 9.97
C SER A 174 2.87 0.10 10.49
N ALA A 175 2.79 0.65 11.70
CA ALA A 175 3.89 1.32 12.37
C ALA A 175 3.98 0.95 13.85
N ASP A 176 5.19 0.94 14.40
CA ASP A 176 5.39 0.80 15.84
C ASP A 176 4.97 2.09 16.56
N ILE A 177 4.08 1.94 17.54
CA ILE A 177 3.49 3.07 18.29
C ILE A 177 4.55 3.82 19.10
N ARG A 178 5.58 3.12 19.59
CA ARG A 178 6.57 3.71 20.50
C ARG A 178 7.64 4.48 19.75
N SER A 179 8.23 3.88 18.73
CA SER A 179 9.32 4.47 17.96
C SER A 179 8.84 5.31 16.78
N GLY A 180 7.58 5.15 16.35
CA GLY A 180 7.07 5.75 15.12
C GLY A 180 7.64 5.11 13.85
N TYR A 181 8.38 4.01 13.96
CA TYR A 181 8.94 3.32 12.80
C TYR A 181 7.82 2.68 11.98
N VAL A 182 7.72 3.08 10.71
CA VAL A 182 6.80 2.47 9.75
C VAL A 182 7.41 1.18 9.24
N PHE A 183 6.78 0.05 9.55
CA PHE A 183 7.25 -1.26 9.11
C PHE A 183 7.07 -1.44 7.61
N ARG A 184 5.90 -1.07 7.10
CA ARG A 184 5.53 -1.33 5.71
C ARG A 184 4.27 -0.59 5.29
N ILE A 185 4.21 -0.30 4.00
CA ILE A 185 3.06 0.27 3.29
C ILE A 185 2.82 -0.63 2.09
N ASP A 186 1.67 -1.27 2.02
CA ASP A 186 1.32 -2.19 0.93
C ASP A 186 0.10 -1.68 0.17
N ALA A 187 0.31 -1.24 -1.07
CA ALA A 187 -0.77 -0.82 -1.96
C ALA A 187 -1.57 -2.02 -2.49
N ASN A 188 -2.86 -1.84 -2.70
CA ASN A 188 -3.77 -2.85 -3.24
C ASN A 188 -3.62 -3.03 -4.76
N PHE A 189 -2.39 -3.21 -5.25
CA PHE A 189 -2.10 -3.36 -6.67
C PHE A 189 -1.03 -4.44 -6.89
N ASP A 190 -1.29 -5.39 -7.79
CA ASP A 190 -0.31 -6.39 -8.20
C ASP A 190 0.21 -6.11 -9.61
N PRO A 191 1.45 -5.59 -9.76
CA PRO A 191 2.03 -5.26 -11.07
C PRO A 191 2.50 -6.50 -11.85
N ARG A 192 2.48 -7.69 -11.23
CA ARG A 192 3.00 -8.93 -11.85
C ARG A 192 1.94 -9.63 -12.69
N VAL A 193 0.68 -9.27 -12.52
CA VAL A 193 -0.45 -9.89 -13.23
C VAL A 193 -0.64 -9.16 -14.54
N ASP A 194 -0.56 -9.90 -15.65
CA ASP A 194 -1.06 -9.41 -16.94
C ASP A 194 -2.57 -9.69 -16.99
N PRO A 195 -3.42 -8.66 -17.03
CA PRO A 195 -4.87 -8.84 -16.94
C PRO A 195 -5.45 -9.60 -18.14
N ALA A 196 -4.95 -9.34 -19.35
CA ALA A 196 -5.42 -10.01 -20.56
C ALA A 196 -5.00 -11.48 -20.57
N ALA A 197 -3.72 -11.77 -20.28
CA ALA A 197 -3.24 -13.14 -20.23
C ALA A 197 -3.92 -13.93 -19.09
N PHE A 198 -4.11 -13.31 -17.92
CA PHE A 198 -4.83 -13.96 -16.81
C PHE A 198 -6.28 -14.26 -17.21
N PHE A 199 -6.95 -13.33 -17.93
CA PHE A 199 -8.30 -13.57 -18.40
C PHE A 199 -8.36 -14.75 -19.38
N GLU A 200 -7.49 -14.79 -20.38
CA GLU A 200 -7.43 -15.90 -21.34
C GLU A 200 -7.16 -17.23 -20.62
N GLU A 201 -6.18 -17.25 -19.71
CA GLU A 201 -5.82 -18.43 -18.95
C GLU A 201 -6.92 -18.88 -17.99
N HIS A 202 -7.83 -18.03 -17.53
CA HIS A 202 -8.77 -18.44 -16.47
C HIS A 202 -10.23 -18.43 -16.91
N TYR A 203 -10.58 -17.70 -17.96
CA TYR A 203 -11.96 -17.51 -18.40
C TYR A 203 -12.22 -18.01 -19.82
N LEU A 204 -11.20 -18.45 -20.55
CA LEU A 204 -11.36 -19.02 -21.89
C LEU A 204 -10.84 -20.45 -21.96
N ASP A 205 -11.53 -21.32 -22.69
CA ASP A 205 -11.04 -22.64 -23.06
C ASP A 205 -10.21 -22.60 -24.36
N VAL A 206 -9.78 -23.78 -24.84
CA VAL A 206 -8.96 -23.91 -26.05
C VAL A 206 -9.69 -23.42 -27.31
N ALA A 207 -11.03 -23.48 -27.32
CA ALA A 207 -11.87 -22.97 -28.40
C ALA A 207 -12.23 -21.47 -28.23
N GLY A 208 -11.71 -20.83 -27.17
CA GLY A 208 -12.02 -19.45 -26.84
C GLY A 208 -13.41 -19.23 -26.23
N GLN A 209 -14.07 -20.30 -25.77
CA GLN A 209 -15.38 -20.23 -25.15
C GLN A 209 -15.27 -19.95 -23.64
N PRO A 210 -16.31 -19.35 -23.03
CA PRO A 210 -16.30 -19.01 -21.60
C PRO A 210 -16.14 -20.24 -20.68
N ARG A 211 -15.18 -20.19 -19.75
CA ARG A 211 -14.94 -21.22 -18.70
C ARG A 211 -14.86 -20.64 -17.30
N ASN A 212 -14.96 -21.50 -16.28
CA ASN A 212 -14.92 -21.11 -14.86
C ASN A 212 -15.96 -20.05 -14.48
N ILE A 213 -17.17 -20.18 -15.00
CA ILE A 213 -18.28 -19.22 -14.75
C ILE A 213 -19.38 -19.83 -13.90
N ARG A 214 -19.58 -21.15 -13.99
CA ARG A 214 -20.64 -21.88 -13.29
C ARG A 214 -20.08 -23.07 -12.54
N LYS A 215 -20.78 -23.47 -11.48
CA LYS A 215 -20.53 -24.71 -10.73
C LYS A 215 -21.84 -25.47 -10.55
N GLN A 216 -21.75 -26.80 -10.62
CA GLN A 216 -22.86 -27.68 -10.29
C GLN A 216 -22.88 -27.96 -8.79
N TYR A 217 -24.07 -27.87 -8.21
CA TYR A 217 -24.35 -28.12 -6.80
C TYR A 217 -25.37 -29.26 -6.70
N THR A 218 -25.06 -30.27 -5.90
CA THR A 218 -25.98 -31.37 -5.62
C THR A 218 -26.72 -31.07 -4.33
N GLN A 219 -28.05 -30.97 -4.42
CA GLN A 219 -28.91 -30.80 -3.26
C GLN A 219 -29.00 -32.11 -2.46
N LYS A 220 -29.42 -32.03 -1.19
CA LYS A 220 -29.66 -33.24 -0.37
C LYS A 220 -30.66 -34.22 -1.00
N SER A 221 -31.56 -33.73 -1.86
CA SER A 221 -32.52 -34.53 -2.63
C SER A 221 -31.92 -35.27 -3.83
N GLY A 222 -30.62 -35.12 -4.09
CA GLY A 222 -29.95 -35.67 -5.28
C GLY A 222 -30.09 -34.81 -6.55
N LYS A 223 -30.93 -33.76 -6.52
CA LYS A 223 -31.09 -32.84 -7.65
C LYS A 223 -29.81 -32.03 -7.88
N VAL A 224 -29.29 -32.07 -9.10
CA VAL A 224 -28.16 -31.25 -9.54
C VAL A 224 -28.66 -29.92 -10.09
N VAL A 225 -28.12 -28.81 -9.59
CA VAL A 225 -28.43 -27.45 -10.06
C VAL A 225 -27.13 -26.76 -10.46
N SER A 226 -27.11 -26.13 -11.63
CA SER A 226 -26.00 -25.28 -12.07
C SER A 226 -26.26 -23.83 -11.64
N ALA A 227 -25.29 -23.20 -10.99
CA ALA A 227 -25.35 -21.79 -10.63
C ALA A 227 -24.05 -21.06 -10.99
N PRO A 228 -24.07 -19.74 -11.22
CA PRO A 228 -22.86 -18.95 -11.38
C PRO A 228 -21.92 -19.10 -10.19
N LEU A 229 -20.61 -19.01 -10.44
CA LEU A 229 -19.62 -18.94 -9.38
C LEU A 229 -19.81 -17.67 -8.57
N LEU A 230 -19.79 -17.84 -7.25
CA LEU A 230 -19.72 -16.73 -6.30
C LEU A 230 -18.33 -16.07 -6.40
N HIS A 231 -18.24 -14.79 -6.06
CA HIS A 231 -17.00 -14.01 -6.20
C HIS A 231 -15.76 -14.71 -5.60
N PHE A 232 -15.88 -15.38 -4.45
CA PHE A 232 -14.77 -16.05 -3.77
C PHE A 232 -14.38 -17.40 -4.40
N GLN A 233 -15.20 -17.93 -5.31
CA GLN A 233 -14.93 -19.16 -6.05
C GLN A 233 -14.30 -18.89 -7.41
N ARG A 234 -14.40 -17.65 -7.91
CA ARG A 234 -13.86 -17.25 -9.19
C ARG A 234 -12.34 -17.12 -9.12
N PRO A 235 -11.60 -17.44 -10.20
CA PRO A 235 -10.16 -17.20 -10.27
C PRO A 235 -9.76 -15.75 -10.01
N SER A 236 -10.57 -14.79 -10.48
CA SER A 236 -10.39 -13.36 -10.23
C SER A 236 -10.81 -12.90 -8.82
N GLY A 237 -11.29 -13.80 -7.95
CA GLY A 237 -11.98 -13.45 -6.71
C GLY A 237 -11.17 -12.62 -5.72
N ARG A 238 -9.83 -12.68 -5.83
CA ARG A 238 -8.87 -11.86 -5.06
C ARG A 238 -8.70 -10.43 -5.59
N PHE A 239 -9.04 -10.19 -6.84
CA PHE A 239 -8.95 -8.89 -7.50
C PHE A 239 -10.23 -8.09 -7.31
N ASP A 240 -10.13 -6.77 -7.39
CA ASP A 240 -11.31 -5.95 -7.67
C ASP A 240 -11.78 -6.32 -9.08
N GLU A 241 -12.88 -7.08 -9.16
CA GLU A 241 -13.30 -7.71 -10.42
C GLU A 241 -13.68 -6.68 -11.47
N ALA A 242 -14.32 -5.57 -11.10
CA ALA A 242 -14.63 -4.52 -12.07
C ALA A 242 -13.33 -3.95 -12.67
N ALA A 243 -12.37 -3.58 -11.81
CA ALA A 243 -11.07 -3.08 -12.25
C ALA A 243 -10.28 -4.12 -13.07
N PHE A 244 -10.33 -5.40 -12.70
CA PHE A 244 -9.66 -6.47 -13.44
C PHE A 244 -10.18 -6.60 -14.88
N PHE A 245 -11.51 -6.68 -15.03
CA PHE A 245 -12.14 -6.80 -16.34
C PHE A 245 -11.89 -5.55 -17.21
N ALA A 246 -11.92 -4.36 -16.60
CA ALA A 246 -11.56 -3.11 -17.25
C ALA A 246 -10.11 -3.08 -17.74
N SER A 247 -9.15 -3.50 -16.90
CA SER A 247 -7.74 -3.57 -17.29
C SER A 247 -7.48 -4.57 -18.42
N ALA A 248 -8.21 -5.69 -18.46
CA ALA A 248 -8.11 -6.65 -19.55
C ALA A 248 -8.64 -6.06 -20.87
N ASP A 249 -9.84 -5.46 -20.89
CA ASP A 249 -10.38 -4.77 -22.07
C ASP A 249 -9.44 -3.65 -22.55
N SER A 250 -8.90 -2.85 -21.63
CA SER A 250 -7.97 -1.78 -21.97
C SER A 250 -6.66 -2.30 -22.57
N SER A 251 -6.17 -3.46 -22.13
CA SER A 251 -4.92 -4.03 -22.66
C SER A 251 -5.06 -4.37 -24.14
N TRP A 252 -6.20 -4.97 -24.52
CA TRP A 252 -6.52 -5.25 -25.92
C TRP A 252 -6.81 -3.99 -26.73
N ARG A 253 -7.49 -2.98 -26.17
CA ARG A 253 -7.66 -1.68 -26.84
C ARG A 253 -6.33 -1.00 -27.16
N VAL A 254 -5.43 -0.95 -26.19
CA VAL A 254 -4.09 -0.34 -26.38
C VAL A 254 -3.28 -1.11 -27.40
N PHE A 255 -3.42 -2.44 -27.45
CA PHE A 255 -2.82 -3.27 -28.50
C PHE A 255 -3.38 -2.91 -29.89
N GLU A 256 -4.71 -2.86 -30.05
CA GLU A 256 -5.36 -2.46 -31.32
C GLU A 256 -4.94 -1.05 -31.76
N GLU A 257 -4.93 -0.07 -30.84
CA GLU A 257 -4.51 1.30 -31.12
C GLU A 257 -3.06 1.38 -31.57
N LYS A 258 -2.16 0.63 -30.92
CA LYS A 258 -0.75 0.59 -31.31
C LYS A 258 -0.55 0.00 -32.70
N LEU A 259 -1.27 -1.08 -33.03
CA LEU A 259 -1.21 -1.67 -34.37
C LEU A 259 -1.77 -0.70 -35.41
N LYS A 260 -2.97 -0.16 -35.19
CA LYS A 260 -3.57 0.82 -36.12
C LYS A 260 -2.67 2.03 -36.36
N LYS A 261 -2.00 2.51 -35.32
CA LYS A 261 -1.05 3.61 -35.44
C LYS A 261 0.23 3.23 -36.18
N ALA A 262 0.74 2.01 -35.96
CA ALA A 262 1.94 1.54 -36.63
C ALA A 262 1.74 1.39 -38.15
N TYR A 263 0.52 1.06 -38.57
CA TYR A 263 0.13 0.90 -39.97
C TYR A 263 -0.79 2.01 -40.47
N GLU A 264 -0.75 3.20 -39.85
CA GLU A 264 -1.68 4.30 -40.17
C GLU A 264 -1.58 4.75 -41.63
N GLU A 265 -0.35 4.81 -42.17
CA GLU A 265 -0.09 5.18 -43.56
C GLU A 265 -0.63 4.11 -44.52
N ASP A 266 -0.36 2.83 -44.26
CA ASP A 266 -0.84 1.71 -45.07
C ASP A 266 -2.36 1.65 -45.10
N ILE A 267 -3.00 1.79 -43.93
CA ILE A 267 -4.46 1.86 -43.78
C ILE A 267 -5.02 3.06 -44.57
N SER A 268 -4.36 4.22 -44.51
CA SER A 268 -4.80 5.43 -45.21
C SER A 268 -4.67 5.32 -46.74
N CYS A 269 -3.71 4.55 -47.21
CA CYS A 269 -3.48 4.24 -48.63
C CYS A 269 -4.34 3.06 -49.13
N GLY A 270 -5.15 2.44 -48.27
CA GLY A 270 -5.98 1.28 -48.63
C GLY A 270 -5.16 0.01 -48.90
N ILE A 271 -3.94 -0.07 -48.35
CA ILE A 271 -3.09 -1.25 -48.45
C ILE A 271 -3.56 -2.27 -47.41
N ASP A 272 -3.71 -3.52 -47.84
CA ASP A 272 -4.07 -4.61 -46.94
C ASP A 272 -2.99 -4.82 -45.88
N LEU A 273 -3.42 -4.91 -44.62
CA LEU A 273 -2.54 -5.20 -43.49
C LEU A 273 -1.98 -6.62 -43.61
N PRO A 274 -0.76 -6.88 -43.12
CA PRO A 274 -0.23 -8.24 -43.00
C PRO A 274 -1.20 -9.20 -42.28
N ASP A 275 -1.27 -10.46 -42.73
CA ASP A 275 -2.21 -11.46 -42.21
C ASP A 275 -2.12 -11.64 -40.69
N ASP A 276 -0.91 -11.61 -40.13
CA ASP A 276 -0.67 -11.71 -38.69
C ASP A 276 -1.22 -10.51 -37.91
N VAL A 277 -1.16 -9.31 -38.49
CA VAL A 277 -1.74 -8.08 -37.93
C VAL A 277 -3.25 -8.12 -37.99
N GLN A 278 -3.82 -8.55 -39.12
CA GLN A 278 -5.27 -8.72 -39.26
C GLN A 278 -5.81 -9.76 -38.27
N GLN A 279 -5.12 -10.90 -38.15
CA GLN A 279 -5.45 -11.94 -37.19
C GLN A 279 -5.39 -11.41 -35.75
N GLY A 280 -4.34 -10.68 -35.38
CA GLY A 280 -4.21 -10.08 -34.05
C GLY A 280 -5.34 -9.10 -33.71
N LEU A 281 -5.73 -8.25 -34.67
CA LEU A 281 -6.88 -7.34 -34.50
C LEU A 281 -8.20 -8.10 -34.33
N TRP A 282 -8.41 -9.15 -35.13
CA TRP A 282 -9.59 -10.00 -35.04
C TRP A 282 -9.69 -10.73 -33.70
N GLU A 283 -8.59 -11.36 -33.27
CA GLU A 283 -8.50 -12.07 -32.00
C GLU A 283 -8.78 -11.13 -30.83
N SER A 284 -8.13 -9.96 -30.79
CA SER A 284 -8.37 -8.91 -29.80
C SER A 284 -9.86 -8.54 -29.70
N GLY A 285 -10.50 -8.28 -30.85
CA GLY A 285 -11.93 -7.98 -30.91
C GLY A 285 -12.81 -9.13 -30.42
N ALA A 286 -12.47 -10.38 -30.78
CA ALA A 286 -13.18 -11.57 -30.32
C ALA A 286 -13.07 -11.77 -28.81
N ARG A 287 -11.86 -11.61 -28.24
CA ARG A 287 -11.62 -11.71 -26.79
C ARG A 287 -12.40 -10.66 -26.01
N ARG A 288 -12.45 -9.43 -26.49
CA ARG A 288 -13.22 -8.34 -25.86
C ARG A 288 -14.72 -8.59 -25.87
N ARG A 289 -15.26 -9.19 -26.95
CA ARG A 289 -16.69 -9.60 -26.99
C ARG A 289 -17.01 -10.62 -25.91
N VAL A 290 -16.21 -11.68 -25.78
CA VAL A 290 -16.40 -12.69 -24.73
C VAL A 290 -16.20 -12.09 -23.34
N LEU A 291 -15.22 -11.22 -23.15
CA LEU A 291 -15.03 -10.50 -21.89
C LEU A 291 -16.29 -9.73 -21.49
N ASN A 292 -16.89 -8.98 -22.41
CA ASN A 292 -18.11 -8.23 -22.14
C ASN A 292 -19.31 -9.13 -21.83
N GLU A 293 -19.42 -10.28 -22.49
CA GLU A 293 -20.45 -11.28 -22.18
C GLU A 293 -20.29 -11.81 -20.74
N ILE A 294 -19.07 -12.16 -20.32
CA ILE A 294 -18.80 -12.64 -18.95
C ILE A 294 -19.09 -11.53 -17.94
N ARG A 295 -18.56 -10.33 -18.19
CA ARG A 295 -18.66 -9.19 -17.28
C ARG A 295 -20.10 -8.76 -17.05
N ASN A 296 -20.83 -8.49 -18.14
CA ASN A 296 -22.16 -7.89 -18.09
C ASN A 296 -23.25 -8.97 -18.03
N GLY A 297 -23.12 -10.03 -18.82
CA GLY A 297 -24.12 -11.09 -18.93
C GLY A 297 -24.12 -12.05 -17.74
N TYR A 298 -22.96 -12.55 -17.32
CA TYR A 298 -22.89 -13.54 -16.25
C TYR A 298 -22.71 -12.94 -14.86
N PHE A 299 -21.82 -11.95 -14.73
CA PHE A 299 -21.47 -11.40 -13.42
C PHE A 299 -22.24 -10.14 -13.05
N GLY A 300 -22.88 -9.47 -14.02
CA GLY A 300 -23.64 -8.25 -13.80
C GLY A 300 -22.79 -7.13 -13.19
N LEU A 301 -21.51 -7.06 -13.56
CA LEU A 301 -20.64 -5.98 -13.10
C LEU A 301 -21.04 -4.70 -13.82
N VAL A 302 -21.68 -3.78 -13.09
CA VAL A 302 -22.15 -2.50 -13.63
C VAL A 302 -20.97 -1.70 -14.17
N ASP A 303 -21.13 -1.09 -15.34
CA ASP A 303 -20.20 -0.08 -15.85
C ASP A 303 -20.14 1.08 -14.85
N THR A 304 -19.05 1.15 -14.10
CA THR A 304 -18.71 2.29 -13.26
C THR A 304 -17.72 3.18 -14.00
N ASN A 305 -17.69 4.48 -13.69
CA ASN A 305 -16.65 5.40 -14.18
C ASN A 305 -15.19 4.96 -13.88
N ARG A 306 -15.00 3.87 -13.11
CA ARG A 306 -13.72 3.22 -12.84
C ARG A 306 -13.28 2.29 -13.98
N ASP A 307 -14.17 1.89 -14.89
CA ASP A 307 -13.89 0.88 -15.92
C ASP A 307 -13.12 1.39 -17.13
N HIS A 308 -12.88 2.70 -17.18
CA HIS A 308 -11.97 3.30 -18.14
C HIS A 308 -10.55 3.47 -17.58
N ARG A 309 -10.26 2.94 -16.38
CA ARG A 309 -8.99 3.05 -15.68
C ARG A 309 -8.25 1.72 -15.79
N GLY A 310 -7.37 1.55 -16.77
CA GLY A 310 -6.86 0.22 -17.07
C GLY A 310 -5.68 0.10 -18.02
N SER A 311 -5.03 1.18 -18.47
CA SER A 311 -3.92 1.08 -19.42
C SER A 311 -2.59 0.53 -18.83
N PHE A 312 -2.64 -0.25 -17.75
CA PHE A 312 -1.45 -0.75 -17.04
C PHE A 312 -1.33 -2.26 -17.05
N LYS A 313 -0.06 -2.69 -17.02
CA LYS A 313 0.32 -4.03 -16.67
C LYS A 313 0.17 -4.22 -15.16
N GLY A 314 -0.97 -4.75 -14.73
CA GLY A 314 -1.27 -5.05 -13.33
C GLY A 314 -2.76 -5.02 -13.03
N VAL A 315 -3.11 -5.45 -11.82
CA VAL A 315 -4.50 -5.56 -11.39
C VAL A 315 -4.67 -5.04 -9.96
N VAL A 316 -5.75 -4.30 -9.72
CA VAL A 316 -6.15 -3.86 -8.37
C VAL A 316 -6.64 -5.06 -7.57
N VAL A 317 -6.12 -5.22 -6.37
CA VAL A 317 -6.45 -6.30 -5.43
C VAL A 317 -7.55 -5.83 -4.47
N LYS A 318 -8.46 -6.72 -4.06
CA LYS A 318 -9.46 -6.41 -3.04
C LYS A 318 -8.77 -6.03 -1.73
N GLN A 319 -9.25 -4.97 -1.08
CA GLN A 319 -8.69 -4.45 0.17
C GLN A 319 -8.56 -5.52 1.26
N THR A 320 -9.55 -6.42 1.40
CA THR A 320 -9.50 -7.51 2.38
C THR A 320 -8.29 -8.45 2.16
N TYR A 321 -7.95 -8.76 0.90
CA TYR A 321 -6.78 -9.57 0.58
C TYR A 321 -5.49 -8.80 0.80
N THR A 322 -5.45 -7.51 0.44
CA THR A 322 -4.31 -6.63 0.71
C THR A 322 -4.02 -6.57 2.21
N LYS A 323 -5.05 -6.35 3.04
CA LYS A 323 -4.93 -6.33 4.51
C LYS A 323 -4.45 -7.66 5.07
N ALA A 324 -5.02 -8.77 4.59
CA ALA A 324 -4.59 -10.10 5.01
C ALA A 324 -3.11 -10.36 4.67
N ALA A 325 -2.69 -10.02 3.46
CA ALA A 325 -1.29 -10.15 3.03
C ALA A 325 -0.37 -9.23 3.84
N HIS A 326 -0.76 -7.97 4.03
CA HIS A 326 -0.02 -6.98 4.82
C HIS A 326 0.23 -7.48 6.25
N LEU A 327 -0.83 -7.89 6.96
CA LEU A 327 -0.73 -8.38 8.33
C LEU A 327 0.01 -9.71 8.43
N ALA A 328 -0.14 -10.61 7.44
CA ALA A 328 0.60 -11.86 7.39
C ALA A 328 2.12 -11.60 7.23
N CYS A 329 2.48 -10.68 6.35
CA CYS A 329 3.87 -10.29 6.17
C CYS A 329 4.43 -9.55 7.39
N LEU A 330 3.64 -8.65 8.00
CA LEU A 330 3.98 -7.99 9.24
C LEU A 330 4.27 -9.01 10.35
N ARG A 331 3.37 -9.97 10.60
CA ARG A 331 3.59 -11.04 11.60
C ARG A 331 4.92 -11.75 11.40
N LYS A 332 5.31 -12.03 10.15
CA LYS A 332 6.60 -12.70 9.85
C LYS A 332 7.81 -11.83 10.16
N MET A 333 7.68 -10.50 10.02
CA MET A 333 8.77 -9.53 10.22
C MET A 333 9.03 -9.22 11.68
N LEU A 334 8.02 -9.33 12.55
CA LEU A 334 8.14 -9.03 13.97
C LEU A 334 8.87 -10.15 14.72
N PRO A 335 9.62 -9.80 15.79
CA PRO A 335 10.20 -10.80 16.68
C PRO A 335 9.12 -11.63 17.38
N ASP A 336 9.53 -12.79 17.86
CA ASP A 336 8.67 -13.63 18.67
C ASP A 336 8.39 -12.93 20.01
N GLY A 337 7.11 -12.90 20.39
CA GLY A 337 6.68 -12.16 21.56
C GLY A 337 5.21 -11.79 21.48
N LYS A 338 4.83 -10.83 22.32
CA LYS A 338 3.47 -10.32 22.35
C LYS A 338 3.26 -9.23 21.31
N ILE A 339 2.10 -9.23 20.68
CA ILE A 339 1.68 -8.19 19.74
C ILE A 339 0.39 -7.57 20.23
N THR A 340 0.36 -6.25 20.37
CA THR A 340 -0.88 -5.47 20.48
C THR A 340 -1.10 -4.76 19.15
N LEU A 341 -2.17 -5.10 18.45
CA LEU A 341 -2.61 -4.40 17.25
C LEU A 341 -3.64 -3.35 17.64
N VAL A 342 -3.46 -2.11 17.18
CA VAL A 342 -4.39 -1.00 17.35
C VAL A 342 -4.78 -0.51 15.97
N GLY A 343 -6.07 -0.38 15.69
CA GLY A 343 -6.54 0.14 14.41
C GLY A 343 -7.98 0.62 14.47
N GLU A 344 -8.45 1.23 13.40
CA GLU A 344 -9.83 1.71 13.32
C GLU A 344 -10.86 0.57 13.20
N GLN A 345 -12.12 0.91 13.51
CA GLN A 345 -13.27 0.03 13.35
C GLN A 345 -13.57 -0.20 11.87
N GLU A 346 -13.11 -1.34 11.36
CA GLU A 346 -13.29 -1.72 9.96
C GLU A 346 -13.85 -3.13 9.81
N ALA A 347 -14.83 -3.29 8.91
CA ALA A 347 -15.50 -4.56 8.67
C ALA A 347 -14.58 -5.68 8.17
N ALA A 348 -13.56 -5.38 7.35
CA ALA A 348 -12.66 -6.41 6.83
C ALA A 348 -11.76 -6.99 7.94
N MET A 349 -11.30 -6.16 8.87
CA MET A 349 -10.40 -6.54 9.96
C MET A 349 -11.00 -7.60 10.88
N VAL A 350 -12.32 -7.57 11.08
CA VAL A 350 -13.10 -8.57 11.83
C VAL A 350 -12.83 -10.00 11.34
N ARG A 351 -12.64 -10.20 10.03
CA ARG A 351 -12.37 -11.52 9.45
C ARG A 351 -10.88 -11.80 9.34
N VAL A 352 -10.10 -10.78 9.03
CA VAL A 352 -8.67 -10.91 8.74
C VAL A 352 -7.86 -11.15 10.02
N VAL A 353 -8.05 -10.33 11.06
CA VAL A 353 -7.22 -10.37 12.27
C VAL A 353 -7.29 -11.72 12.98
N PRO A 354 -8.48 -12.28 13.30
CA PRO A 354 -8.56 -13.59 13.95
C PRO A 354 -7.97 -14.72 13.10
N HIS A 355 -8.02 -14.60 11.77
CA HIS A 355 -7.46 -15.60 10.88
C HIS A 355 -5.92 -15.55 10.85
N ILE A 356 -5.33 -14.36 10.71
CA ILE A 356 -3.87 -14.18 10.61
C ILE A 356 -3.16 -14.43 11.94
N PHE A 357 -3.77 -14.00 13.06
CA PHE A 357 -3.17 -14.08 14.39
C PHE A 357 -3.70 -15.23 15.24
N ARG A 358 -4.48 -16.16 14.65
CA ARG A 358 -5.16 -17.26 15.36
C ARG A 358 -4.30 -17.97 16.40
N ASP A 359 -3.07 -18.34 16.03
CA ASP A 359 -2.21 -19.12 16.91
C ASP A 359 -1.70 -18.27 18.08
N LEU A 360 -1.34 -17.01 17.83
CA LEU A 360 -0.94 -16.06 18.87
C LEU A 360 -2.10 -15.69 19.81
N ILE A 361 -3.33 -15.64 19.29
CA ILE A 361 -4.54 -15.47 20.09
C ILE A 361 -4.73 -16.65 21.05
N ARG A 362 -4.57 -17.88 20.55
CA ARG A 362 -4.69 -19.11 21.36
C ARG A 362 -3.59 -19.23 22.41
N GLU A 363 -2.40 -18.71 22.11
CA GLU A 363 -1.25 -18.68 23.02
C GLU A 363 -1.24 -17.48 23.98
N ASP A 364 -2.29 -16.65 24.01
CA ASP A 364 -2.36 -15.45 24.85
C ASP A 364 -1.25 -14.40 24.55
N LYS A 365 -0.71 -14.42 23.33
CA LYS A 365 0.35 -13.52 22.83
C LYS A 365 -0.16 -12.41 21.91
N PHE A 366 -1.47 -12.27 21.75
CA PHE A 366 -2.07 -11.26 20.88
C PHE A 366 -3.18 -10.49 21.56
N GLU A 367 -3.14 -9.16 21.43
CA GLU A 367 -4.20 -8.25 21.83
C GLU A 367 -4.62 -7.43 20.62
N TRP A 368 -5.91 -7.12 20.54
CA TRP A 368 -6.46 -6.26 19.51
C TRP A 368 -7.31 -5.17 20.15
N PHE A 369 -6.99 -3.92 19.84
CA PHE A 369 -7.77 -2.75 20.21
C PHE A 369 -8.32 -2.10 18.95
N VAL A 370 -9.60 -1.78 18.99
CA VAL A 370 -10.32 -1.17 17.86
C VAL A 370 -10.82 0.19 18.27
N MET A 371 -10.57 1.21 17.45
CA MET A 371 -10.92 2.59 17.73
C MET A 371 -11.97 3.12 16.76
N SER A 372 -12.83 3.99 17.26
CA SER A 372 -13.77 4.81 16.48
C SER A 372 -13.73 6.23 17.01
N PHE A 373 -13.98 7.21 16.16
CA PHE A 373 -14.04 8.64 16.52
C PHE A 373 -14.95 9.37 15.53
N ASP A 374 -15.36 10.59 15.89
CA ASP A 374 -16.24 11.42 15.07
C ASP A 374 -15.50 11.97 13.84
N LYS A 375 -15.73 11.33 12.69
CA LYS A 375 -15.15 11.73 11.39
C LYS A 375 -15.89 12.88 10.72
N GLU A 376 -17.12 13.15 11.14
CA GLU A 376 -17.98 14.18 10.55
C GLU A 376 -17.86 15.53 11.29
N ALA A 377 -17.10 15.55 12.39
CA ALA A 377 -16.83 16.75 13.15
C ALA A 377 -16.18 17.85 12.29
N SER A 378 -16.82 19.01 12.24
CA SER A 378 -16.25 20.20 11.62
C SER A 378 -14.96 20.65 12.34
N THR A 379 -14.07 21.35 11.65
CA THR A 379 -12.85 21.91 12.27
C THR A 379 -13.14 22.77 13.51
N PRO A 380 -14.12 23.70 13.50
CA PRO A 380 -14.51 24.44 14.70
C PRO A 380 -14.99 23.55 15.86
N THR A 381 -15.78 22.51 15.55
CA THR A 381 -16.25 21.54 16.55
C THR A 381 -15.07 20.81 17.19
N ASN A 382 -14.16 20.28 16.37
CA ASN A 382 -12.95 19.60 16.84
C ASN A 382 -12.09 20.51 17.72
N GLN A 383 -11.85 21.75 17.31
CA GLN A 383 -11.08 22.71 18.11
C GLN A 383 -11.76 23.05 19.44
N SER A 384 -13.08 23.19 19.45
CA SER A 384 -13.85 23.43 20.68
C SER A 384 -13.72 22.25 21.66
N ARG A 385 -13.88 21.02 21.16
CA ARG A 385 -13.73 19.79 21.96
C ARG A 385 -12.31 19.64 22.52
N ILE A 386 -11.28 19.88 21.71
CA ILE A 386 -9.87 19.84 22.14
C ILE A 386 -9.61 20.86 23.26
N LYS A 387 -10.04 22.12 23.09
CA LYS A 387 -9.85 23.16 24.13
C LYS A 387 -10.52 22.81 25.45
N LYS A 388 -11.74 22.24 25.40
CA LYS A 388 -12.45 21.78 26.61
C LYS A 388 -11.67 20.66 27.31
N PHE A 389 -11.15 19.70 26.55
CA PHE A 389 -10.30 18.63 27.08
C PHE A 389 -9.01 19.17 27.68
N GLU A 390 -8.27 20.04 26.99
CA GLU A 390 -7.01 20.60 27.48
C GLU A 390 -7.21 21.29 28.83
N LYS A 391 -8.25 22.13 28.95
CA LYS A 391 -8.63 22.77 30.21
C LYS A 391 -8.94 21.75 31.31
N ALA A 392 -9.78 20.75 31.03
CA ALA A 392 -10.14 19.73 32.02
C ALA A 392 -8.93 18.86 32.44
N PHE A 393 -8.00 18.61 31.51
CA PHE A 393 -6.79 17.83 31.75
C PHE A 393 -5.78 18.61 32.61
N GLU A 394 -5.64 19.92 32.37
CA GLU A 394 -4.84 20.82 33.21
C GLU A 394 -5.41 20.92 34.63
N GLU A 395 -6.71 21.17 34.77
CA GLU A 395 -7.39 21.21 36.07
C GLU A 395 -7.23 19.89 36.85
N PHE A 396 -7.36 18.74 36.17
CA PHE A 396 -7.10 17.44 36.77
C PHE A 396 -5.63 17.27 37.21
N GLY A 397 -4.69 17.80 36.41
CA GLY A 397 -3.27 17.89 36.75
C GLY A 397 -3.01 18.62 38.04
N GLU A 398 -3.56 19.82 38.19
CA GLU A 398 -3.42 20.61 39.42
C GLU A 398 -3.95 19.87 40.65
N ILE A 399 -5.10 19.21 40.54
CA ILE A 399 -5.68 18.42 41.63
C ILE A 399 -4.78 17.24 41.99
N GLN A 400 -4.28 16.48 41.01
CA GLN A 400 -3.38 15.35 41.26
C GLN A 400 -2.07 15.80 41.90
N THR A 401 -1.49 16.92 41.45
CA THR A 401 -0.28 17.50 42.06
C THR A 401 -0.51 17.87 43.52
N ARG A 402 -1.67 18.45 43.86
CA ARG A 402 -2.03 18.75 45.28
C ARG A 402 -2.20 17.49 46.12
N ILE A 403 -2.71 16.40 45.55
CA ILE A 403 -2.92 15.13 46.26
C ILE A 403 -1.60 14.38 46.49
N VAL A 404 -0.75 14.29 45.46
CA VAL A 404 0.49 13.51 45.51
C VAL A 404 1.64 14.33 46.13
N GLY A 405 1.55 15.66 46.06
CA GLY A 405 2.58 16.58 46.56
C GLY A 405 3.71 16.88 45.57
N GLU A 406 3.66 16.29 44.37
CA GLU A 406 4.61 16.52 43.28
C GLU A 406 3.91 16.47 41.92
N GLU A 407 4.51 17.12 40.92
CA GLU A 407 3.98 17.11 39.55
C GLU A 407 4.20 15.75 38.91
N LEU A 408 3.12 15.12 38.47
CA LEU A 408 3.18 13.82 37.80
C LEU A 408 3.66 13.97 36.35
N PRO A 409 4.48 13.03 35.84
CA PRO A 409 4.77 12.96 34.41
C PRO A 409 3.48 12.93 33.57
N ARG A 410 3.44 13.68 32.47
CA ARG A 410 2.24 13.82 31.63
C ARG A 410 1.60 12.49 31.21
N TRP A 411 2.41 11.45 30.96
CA TRP A 411 1.91 10.12 30.60
C TRP A 411 1.16 9.44 31.77
N GLU A 412 1.63 9.62 32.99
CA GLU A 412 1.00 9.06 34.19
C GLU A 412 -0.28 9.81 34.53
N LEU A 413 -0.24 11.14 34.39
CA LEU A 413 -1.44 11.97 34.51
C LEU A 413 -2.51 11.56 33.49
N LEU A 414 -2.13 11.36 32.23
CA LEU A 414 -3.03 10.88 31.19
C LEU A 414 -3.63 9.52 31.52
N ARG A 415 -2.83 8.59 32.03
CA ARG A 415 -3.31 7.27 32.47
C ARG A 415 -4.38 7.40 33.56
N ARG A 416 -4.13 8.23 34.58
CA ARG A 416 -5.09 8.48 35.68
C ARG A 416 -6.35 9.20 35.20
N PHE A 417 -6.20 10.20 34.34
CA PHE A 417 -7.33 10.92 33.74
C PHE A 417 -8.23 9.98 32.93
N CYS A 418 -7.64 9.13 32.08
CA CYS A 418 -8.37 8.11 31.36
C CYS A 418 -9.06 7.12 32.31
N ALA A 419 -8.37 6.63 33.33
CA ALA A 419 -8.96 5.70 34.30
C ALA A 419 -10.16 6.29 35.04
N ALA A 420 -10.14 7.59 35.34
CA ALA A 420 -11.24 8.30 35.99
C ALA A 420 -12.40 8.65 35.05
N GLY A 421 -12.13 8.85 33.75
CA GLY A 421 -13.11 9.35 32.78
C GLY A 421 -13.57 8.34 31.73
N LEU A 422 -13.10 7.08 31.76
CA LEU A 422 -13.58 6.03 30.87
C LEU A 422 -15.02 5.66 31.23
N MET A 423 -15.90 5.66 30.23
CA MET A 423 -17.32 5.34 30.40
C MET A 423 -17.75 4.24 29.42
N PRO A 424 -18.80 3.46 29.72
CA PRO A 424 -19.42 2.58 28.72
C PRO A 424 -19.86 3.40 27.49
N ALA A 425 -19.51 2.92 26.30
CA ALA A 425 -19.95 3.52 25.04
C ALA A 425 -21.25 2.89 24.57
N VAL A 426 -22.20 3.73 24.17
CA VAL A 426 -23.51 3.34 23.66
C VAL A 426 -23.91 4.23 22.48
N LYS A 427 -24.82 3.75 21.65
CA LYS A 427 -25.53 4.57 20.65
C LYS A 427 -26.94 4.85 21.15
N THR A 428 -27.42 6.07 20.94
CA THR A 428 -28.83 6.40 21.15
C THR A 428 -29.50 6.62 19.81
N ASP A 429 -30.71 6.08 19.65
CA ASP A 429 -31.54 6.38 18.47
C ASP A 429 -32.38 7.64 18.69
N SER A 430 -33.21 7.99 17.70
CA SER A 430 -34.10 9.15 17.75
C SER A 430 -35.20 9.06 18.82
N GLN A 431 -35.36 7.90 19.47
CA GLN A 431 -36.32 7.64 20.55
C GLN A 431 -35.59 7.49 21.90
N ASP A 432 -34.33 7.91 22.00
CA ASP A 432 -33.45 7.76 23.16
C ASP A 432 -33.24 6.30 23.61
N ALA A 433 -33.56 5.32 22.76
CA ALA A 433 -33.28 3.93 23.07
C ALA A 433 -31.78 3.65 22.93
N VAL A 434 -31.24 2.94 23.91
CA VAL A 434 -29.81 2.64 24.02
C VAL A 434 -29.47 1.36 23.28
N HIS A 435 -28.54 1.46 22.34
CA HIS A 435 -28.06 0.38 21.48
C HIS A 435 -26.56 0.12 21.68
N PRO A 436 -26.07 -1.09 21.37
CA PRO A 436 -24.64 -1.37 21.35
C PRO A 436 -23.91 -0.39 20.43
N PHE A 437 -22.80 0.18 20.90
CA PHE A 437 -21.98 1.10 20.12
C PHE A 437 -21.46 0.52 18.78
N PRO A 438 -20.93 -0.72 18.69
CA PRO A 438 -20.18 -1.13 17.50
C PRO A 438 -21.00 -1.24 16.21
N ILE A 439 -20.33 -1.21 15.05
CA ILE A 439 -20.92 -1.62 13.76
C ILE A 439 -21.37 -3.08 13.79
N ALA A 440 -22.31 -3.44 12.91
CA ALA A 440 -22.91 -4.78 12.85
C ALA A 440 -21.89 -5.94 12.83
N ASN A 441 -20.74 -5.76 12.16
CA ASN A 441 -19.69 -6.77 12.08
C ASN A 441 -19.07 -7.15 13.44
N PHE A 442 -19.11 -6.24 14.42
CA PHE A 442 -18.59 -6.45 15.77
C PHE A 442 -19.67 -6.80 16.80
N GLN A 443 -20.94 -6.92 16.38
CA GLN A 443 -22.06 -7.26 17.28
C GLN A 443 -22.25 -8.76 17.50
N SER A 444 -21.50 -9.61 16.78
CA SER A 444 -21.57 -11.07 17.00
C SER A 444 -21.05 -11.44 18.39
N ALA A 445 -21.51 -12.57 18.95
CA ALA A 445 -21.06 -13.08 20.24
C ALA A 445 -19.55 -13.37 20.32
N GLN A 446 -18.84 -13.42 19.18
CA GLN A 446 -17.40 -13.63 19.10
C GLN A 446 -16.58 -12.37 19.45
N PHE A 447 -17.22 -11.20 19.53
CA PHE A 447 -16.59 -9.89 19.69
C PHE A 447 -17.08 -9.20 20.96
N PRO A 448 -16.37 -8.18 21.45
CA PRO A 448 -16.58 -7.65 22.79
C PRO A 448 -17.90 -6.92 22.83
N GLN A 449 -18.72 -7.26 23.82
CA GLN A 449 -19.97 -6.56 24.08
C GLN A 449 -19.71 -5.19 24.73
N PHE A 450 -18.59 -5.05 25.43
CA PHE A 450 -18.20 -3.80 26.07
C PHE A 450 -17.28 -2.95 25.18
N TRP A 451 -17.69 -1.70 25.00
CA TRP A 451 -16.94 -0.63 24.35
C TRP A 451 -16.85 0.52 25.34
N ALA A 452 -15.73 1.26 25.32
CA ALA A 452 -15.50 2.36 26.26
C ALA A 452 -15.29 3.68 25.52
N SER A 453 -16.04 4.70 25.92
CA SER A 453 -15.83 6.08 25.52
C SER A 453 -14.62 6.63 26.26
N SER A 454 -13.64 7.12 25.50
CA SER A 454 -12.43 7.74 26.03
C SER A 454 -12.67 9.22 26.31
N PRO A 455 -12.22 9.75 27.46
CA PRO A 455 -12.34 11.18 27.76
C PRO A 455 -11.36 12.05 26.97
N VAL A 456 -10.41 11.44 26.24
CA VAL A 456 -9.35 12.14 25.51
C VAL A 456 -9.87 12.71 24.18
N GLN A 457 -9.67 14.01 23.98
CA GLN A 457 -10.01 14.73 22.75
C GLN A 457 -8.75 15.38 22.20
N HIS A 458 -8.10 14.79 21.20
CA HIS A 458 -6.79 15.28 20.75
C HIS A 458 -6.53 15.03 19.27
N TYR A 459 -5.74 15.92 18.64
CA TYR A 459 -5.31 15.82 17.23
C TYR A 459 -6.42 15.61 16.19
N GLY A 460 -7.61 16.17 16.43
CA GLY A 460 -8.75 16.05 15.52
C GLY A 460 -9.52 14.73 15.62
N GLU A 461 -9.02 13.78 16.42
CA GLU A 461 -9.75 12.56 16.78
C GLU A 461 -10.55 12.86 18.06
N THR A 462 -11.84 13.15 17.90
CA THR A 462 -12.74 13.50 19.00
C THR A 462 -13.84 12.45 19.19
N GLU A 463 -14.42 12.40 20.39
CA GLU A 463 -15.44 11.40 20.79
C GLU A 463 -14.97 9.96 20.57
N LYS A 464 -13.71 9.72 20.93
CA LYS A 464 -13.05 8.43 20.79
C LYS A 464 -13.77 7.34 21.56
N THR A 465 -13.99 6.22 20.90
CA THR A 465 -14.48 4.99 21.52
C THR A 465 -13.52 3.85 21.22
N VAL A 466 -13.26 3.00 22.21
CA VAL A 466 -12.33 1.87 22.12
C VAL A 466 -13.05 0.57 22.45
N GLY A 467 -12.91 -0.42 21.57
CA GLY A 467 -13.31 -1.80 21.79
C GLY A 467 -12.10 -2.70 21.95
N PHE A 468 -12.30 -3.84 22.61
CA PHE A 468 -11.23 -4.77 22.97
C PHE A 468 -11.53 -6.19 22.44
N PRO A 469 -11.47 -6.46 21.12
CA PRO A 469 -12.04 -7.68 20.58
C PRO A 469 -11.27 -8.95 20.88
N VAL A 470 -9.97 -8.81 21.15
CA VAL A 470 -9.16 -9.89 21.69
C VAL A 470 -8.47 -9.35 22.92
N LEU A 471 -8.82 -9.93 24.06
CA LEU A 471 -8.20 -9.67 25.36
C LEU A 471 -7.54 -10.93 25.87
N ARG A 472 -6.60 -10.70 26.79
CA ARG A 472 -5.88 -11.73 27.51
C ARG A 472 -6.84 -12.71 28.20
N SER A 473 -6.57 -14.02 28.14
CA SER A 473 -7.19 -14.95 29.09
C SER A 473 -6.59 -14.66 30.48
N LYS A 474 -7.44 -14.28 31.44
CA LYS A 474 -7.04 -13.82 32.78
C LYS A 474 -5.86 -14.58 33.40
#